data_AF-F4CXC0-F1
#
_entry.id   AF-F4CXC0-F1
#
_cell.length_a   1.000
_cell.length_b   1.000
_cell.length_c   1.000
_cell.angle_alpha   90.00
_cell.angle_beta   90.00
_cell.angle_gamma   90.00
#
_symmetry.space_group_name_H-M   'P 1'
#
loop_
_entity.id
_entity.type
_entity.pdbx_description
1 polymer ?
#
loop_
_entity_poly.entity_id
_entity_poly.type
_entity_poly.pdbx_seq_one_letter_code
_entity_poly.pdbx_strand_id
1 'polypeptide(L)'
;MITHLAPRFIDTIPEHPESGVLYVSIEYATTLHLCACGCGYEVVLGIAPRDWKITWDGETVTINPSVGNWSLPCQSHYLIRRNKIVWARRWTNKEIDRGRAADALRKRLQQTRTPLSGDALSPRTPP
;
A
#
# COMPACT_ATOMS: atom_id res chain seq x y z
N MET A 1 -4.65 13.76 14.45
CA MET A 1 -3.98 12.47 14.15
C MET A 1 -5.06 11.46 13.81
N ILE A 2 -4.92 10.76 12.69
CA ILE A 2 -5.90 9.77 12.21
C ILE A 2 -5.65 8.46 12.97
N THR A 3 -6.71 7.87 13.52
CA THR A 3 -6.64 6.62 14.29
C THR A 3 -7.21 5.43 13.54
N HIS A 4 -8.04 5.67 12.54
CA HIS A 4 -8.69 4.65 11.72
C HIS A 4 -8.73 5.08 10.25
N LEU A 5 -8.67 4.10 9.36
CA LEU A 5 -8.88 4.27 7.92
C LEU A 5 -10.05 3.39 7.47
N ALA A 6 -11.09 4.00 6.91
CA ALA A 6 -12.19 3.29 6.30
C ALA A 6 -11.79 2.85 4.87
N PRO A 7 -11.83 1.55 4.53
CA PRO A 7 -11.51 1.11 3.18
C PRO A 7 -12.61 1.55 2.21
N ARG A 8 -12.22 2.13 1.07
CA ARG A 8 -13.10 2.43 -0.06
C ARG A 8 -12.48 1.86 -1.33
N PHE A 9 -13.12 0.84 -1.88
CA PHE A 9 -12.70 0.25 -3.15
C PHE A 9 -13.21 1.11 -4.30
N ILE A 10 -12.31 1.46 -5.20
CA ILE A 10 -12.54 2.43 -6.26
C ILE A 10 -11.81 1.99 -7.53
N ASP A 11 -12.35 2.39 -8.67
CA ASP A 11 -11.68 2.17 -9.95
C ASP A 11 -10.61 3.26 -10.15
N THR A 12 -10.98 4.52 -9.95
CA THR A 12 -10.10 5.69 -10.14
C THR A 12 -9.86 6.46 -8.85
N ILE A 13 -8.59 6.81 -8.59
CA ILE A 13 -8.17 7.59 -7.42
C ILE A 13 -8.76 9.01 -7.51
N PRO A 14 -9.38 9.54 -6.42
CA PRO A 14 -9.92 10.89 -6.43
C PRO A 14 -8.81 11.94 -6.49
N GLU A 15 -9.08 13.06 -7.16
CA GLU A 15 -8.17 14.22 -7.21
C GLU A 15 -7.94 14.85 -5.84
N HIS A 16 -8.93 14.73 -4.94
CA HIS A 16 -8.89 15.27 -3.58
C HIS A 16 -9.24 14.17 -2.56
N PRO A 17 -8.24 13.43 -2.06
CA PRO A 17 -8.44 12.34 -1.12
C PRO A 17 -8.93 12.83 0.24
N GLU A 18 -9.86 12.11 0.86
CA GLU A 18 -10.40 12.43 2.18
C GLU A 18 -9.52 11.90 3.32
N SER A 19 -9.46 12.66 4.41
CA SER A 19 -8.82 12.20 5.66
C SER A 19 -9.59 11.04 6.27
N GLY A 20 -8.88 10.00 6.73
CA GLY A 20 -9.50 8.84 7.36
C GLY A 20 -10.06 7.80 6.38
N VAL A 21 -9.80 7.94 5.08
CA VAL A 21 -10.18 6.97 4.04
C VAL A 21 -8.93 6.31 3.47
N LEU A 22 -8.98 4.98 3.31
CA LEU A 22 -8.02 4.22 2.53
C LEU A 22 -8.67 3.85 1.21
N TYR A 23 -8.28 4.54 0.14
CA TYR A 23 -8.68 4.20 -1.20
C TYR A 23 -7.88 2.99 -1.68
N VAL A 24 -8.57 2.00 -2.24
CA VAL A 24 -7.98 0.77 -2.75
C VAL A 24 -8.41 0.59 -4.20
N SER A 25 -7.46 0.60 -5.12
CA SER A 25 -7.70 0.24 -6.51
C SER A 25 -7.10 -1.14 -6.78
N ILE A 26 -7.97 -2.10 -7.06
CA ILE A 26 -7.57 -3.46 -7.42
C ILE A 26 -7.00 -3.49 -8.84
N GLU A 27 -7.62 -2.75 -9.76
CA GLU A 27 -7.18 -2.64 -11.16
C GLU A 27 -5.72 -2.18 -11.25
N TYR A 28 -5.37 -1.12 -10.51
CA TYR A 28 -4.02 -0.56 -10.51
C TYR A 28 -3.11 -1.15 -9.42
N ALA A 29 -3.57 -2.18 -8.70
CA ALA A 29 -2.85 -2.83 -7.61
C ALA A 29 -2.20 -1.81 -6.65
N THR A 30 -2.96 -0.83 -6.19
CA THR A 30 -2.44 0.27 -5.36
C THR A 30 -3.42 0.70 -4.28
N THR A 31 -2.91 1.40 -3.28
CA THR A 31 -3.69 2.06 -2.24
C THR A 31 -3.22 3.49 -2.08
N LEU A 32 -4.13 4.36 -1.63
CA LEU A 32 -3.84 5.74 -1.32
C LEU A 32 -4.62 6.18 -0.08
N HIS A 33 -3.95 6.89 0.82
CA HIS A 33 -4.58 7.57 1.96
C HIS A 33 -3.79 8.82 2.33
N LEU A 34 -4.43 9.76 3.04
CA LEU A 34 -3.71 10.87 3.65
C LEU A 34 -2.94 10.40 4.89
N CYS A 35 -1.71 10.87 5.05
CA CYS A 35 -0.79 10.44 6.10
C CYS A 35 -1.44 10.46 7.49
N ALA A 36 -1.32 9.33 8.21
CA ALA A 36 -2.01 9.13 9.47
C ALA A 36 -1.62 10.11 10.59
N CYS A 37 -0.46 10.77 10.48
CA CYS A 37 -0.07 11.79 11.45
C CYS A 37 -0.97 13.04 11.36
N GLY A 38 -1.64 13.26 10.21
CA GLY A 38 -2.51 14.39 9.95
C GLY A 38 -1.84 15.53 9.18
N CYS A 39 -0.65 15.33 8.61
CA CYS A 39 0.04 16.36 7.82
C CYS A 39 -0.56 16.60 6.42
N GLY A 40 -1.54 15.78 5.99
CA GLY A 40 -2.23 15.96 4.71
C GLY A 40 -1.47 15.48 3.47
N TYR A 41 -0.25 14.96 3.60
CA TYR A 41 0.47 14.36 2.48
C TYR A 41 -0.14 13.03 2.08
N GLU A 42 -0.23 12.78 0.77
CA GLU A 42 -0.65 11.50 0.22
C GLU A 42 0.40 10.42 0.48
N VAL A 43 -0.08 9.22 0.81
CA VAL A 43 0.73 8.03 1.01
C VAL A 43 0.20 6.96 0.07
N VAL A 44 1.01 6.63 -0.94
CA VAL A 44 0.69 5.60 -1.93
C VAL A 44 1.45 4.33 -1.57
N LEU A 45 0.73 3.21 -1.44
CA LEU A 45 1.34 1.90 -1.21
C LEU A 45 0.96 0.95 -2.33
N GLY A 46 1.94 0.53 -3.12
CA GLY A 46 1.76 -0.46 -4.18
C GLY A 46 1.54 -1.85 -3.61
N ILE A 47 0.54 -2.56 -4.14
CA ILE A 47 0.20 -3.93 -3.77
C ILE A 47 0.96 -4.88 -4.69
N ALA A 48 1.88 -5.66 -4.13
CA ALA A 48 2.62 -6.66 -4.88
C ALA A 48 3.11 -7.81 -3.98
N PRO A 49 3.44 -8.99 -4.54
CA PRO A 49 3.98 -10.12 -3.75
C PRO A 49 5.20 -9.76 -2.92
N ARG A 50 5.99 -8.81 -3.43
CA ARG A 50 7.17 -8.25 -2.82
C ARG A 50 7.05 -6.74 -2.64
N ASP A 51 5.85 -6.23 -2.39
CA ASP A 51 5.70 -4.90 -1.81
C ASP A 51 4.76 -4.92 -0.60
N TRP A 52 3.77 -4.03 -0.52
CA TRP A 52 2.71 -4.14 0.46
C TRP A 52 1.70 -5.20 0.03
N LYS A 53 1.09 -5.84 1.03
CA LYS A 53 0.02 -6.81 0.92
C LYS A 53 -1.18 -6.28 1.66
N ILE A 54 -2.32 -6.39 1.03
CA ILE A 54 -3.62 -6.06 1.61
C ILE A 54 -4.33 -7.36 1.99
N THR A 55 -4.97 -7.36 3.15
CA THR A 55 -5.95 -8.39 3.54
C THR A 55 -7.24 -7.66 3.87
N TRP A 56 -8.33 -8.11 3.25
CA TRP A 56 -9.66 -7.58 3.45
C TRP A 56 -10.63 -8.74 3.67
N ASP A 57 -11.43 -8.65 4.72
CA ASP A 57 -12.37 -9.71 5.16
C ASP A 57 -13.85 -9.35 4.89
N GLY A 58 -14.10 -8.28 4.12
CA GLY A 58 -15.44 -7.73 3.89
C GLY A 58 -15.76 -6.51 4.76
N GLU A 59 -15.07 -6.33 5.89
CA GLU A 59 -15.34 -5.26 6.86
C GLU A 59 -14.08 -4.43 7.16
N THR A 60 -12.95 -5.10 7.35
CA THR A 60 -11.71 -4.49 7.80
C THR A 60 -10.52 -4.78 6.89
N VAL A 61 -9.63 -3.80 6.80
CA VAL A 61 -8.41 -3.87 6.00
C VAL A 61 -7.18 -3.93 6.90
N THR A 62 -6.24 -4.79 6.53
CA THR A 62 -4.89 -4.83 7.11
C THR A 62 -3.87 -4.69 6.00
N ILE A 63 -2.88 -3.83 6.19
CA ILE A 63 -1.74 -3.67 5.28
C ILE A 63 -0.47 -4.12 5.98
N ASN A 64 0.32 -4.95 5.29
CA ASN A 64 1.65 -5.38 5.73
C ASN A 64 2.66 -5.23 4.58
N PRO A 65 3.92 -4.84 4.83
CA PRO A 65 4.51 -4.49 6.12
C PRO A 65 4.04 -3.11 6.62
N SER A 66 4.72 -2.57 7.64
CA SER A 66 4.45 -1.22 8.15
C SER A 66 4.67 -0.14 7.09
N VAL A 67 4.13 1.05 7.36
CA VAL A 67 4.22 2.24 6.53
C VAL A 67 5.21 3.22 7.17
N GLY A 68 6.39 3.34 6.58
CA GLY A 68 7.43 4.27 7.01
C GLY A 68 7.56 5.44 6.03
N ASN A 69 7.11 6.63 6.42
CA ASN A 69 7.09 7.82 5.57
C ASN A 69 8.40 8.61 5.64
N TRP A 70 9.53 7.93 5.47
CA TRP A 70 10.87 8.48 5.73
C TRP A 70 11.30 9.61 4.79
N SER A 71 10.63 9.73 3.63
CA SER A 71 10.85 10.82 2.68
C SER A 71 9.95 12.03 2.93
N LEU A 72 8.93 11.90 3.79
CA LEU A 72 8.07 13.02 4.19
C LEU A 72 8.67 13.78 5.38
N PRO A 73 8.42 15.09 5.52
CA PRO A 73 8.89 15.88 6.66
C PRO A 73 8.48 15.30 8.02
N CYS A 74 7.30 14.68 8.11
CA CYS A 74 6.77 14.11 9.34
C CYS A 74 7.48 12.82 9.80
N GLN A 75 8.13 12.09 8.89
CA GLN A 75 8.79 10.80 9.15
C GLN A 75 7.97 9.83 10.03
N SER A 76 6.66 9.80 9.82
CA SER A 76 5.73 8.97 10.59
C SER A 76 5.93 7.49 10.30
N HIS A 77 5.69 6.63 11.30
CA HIS A 77 5.75 5.19 11.15
C HIS A 77 4.59 4.50 11.86
N TYR A 78 3.82 3.71 11.13
CA TYR A 78 2.65 3.03 11.66
C TYR A 78 2.34 1.75 10.89
N LEU A 79 1.48 0.92 11.47
CA LEU A 79 0.84 -0.21 10.82
C LEU A 79 -0.64 0.10 10.63
N ILE A 80 -1.24 -0.46 9.59
CA ILE A 80 -2.69 -0.46 9.38
C ILE A 80 -3.19 -1.87 9.67
N ARG A 81 -3.91 -2.06 10.77
CA ARG A 81 -4.41 -3.38 11.22
C ARG A 81 -5.89 -3.30 11.56
N ARG A 82 -6.71 -4.06 10.84
CA ARG A 82 -8.18 -4.06 10.99
C ARG A 82 -8.75 -2.64 11.04
N ASN A 83 -8.44 -1.84 10.02
CA ASN A 83 -8.76 -0.41 9.89
C ASN A 83 -8.02 0.52 10.88
N LYS A 84 -7.30 0.02 11.89
CA LYS A 84 -6.67 0.85 12.93
C LYS A 84 -5.25 1.25 12.57
N ILE A 85 -4.89 2.48 12.92
CA ILE A 85 -3.51 2.96 12.92
C ILE A 85 -2.84 2.53 14.22
N VAL A 86 -1.85 1.65 14.11
CA VAL A 86 -1.00 1.24 15.24
C VAL A 86 0.36 1.91 15.07
N TRP A 87 0.65 2.88 15.93
CA TRP A 87 1.90 3.62 15.88
C TRP A 87 3.10 2.74 16.18
N ALA A 88 4.12 2.85 15.32
CA ALA A 88 5.40 2.20 15.52
C ALA A 88 6.46 3.26 15.85
N ARG A 89 7.54 2.83 16.51
CA ARG A 89 8.66 3.73 16.79
C ARG A 89 9.24 4.28 15.49
N ARG A 90 9.75 5.51 15.54
CA ARG A 90 10.58 6.03 14.45
C ARG A 90 11.83 5.18 14.28
N TRP A 91 12.21 4.93 13.04
CA TRP A 91 13.46 4.29 12.71
C TRP A 91 14.60 5.30 12.79
N THR A 92 15.76 4.83 13.22
CA THR A 92 17.02 5.56 13.09
C THR A 92 17.42 5.63 11.62
N ASN A 93 18.29 6.58 11.26
CA ASN A 93 18.80 6.69 9.88
C ASN A 93 19.41 5.36 9.39
N LYS A 94 20.17 4.68 10.26
CA LYS A 94 20.76 3.37 9.95
C LYS A 94 19.71 2.29 9.62
N GLU A 95 18.56 2.32 10.30
CA GLU A 95 17.45 1.40 10.04
C GLU A 95 16.71 1.76 8.75
N ILE A 96 16.51 3.05 8.49
CA ILE A 96 15.94 3.55 7.24
C ILE A 96 16.80 3.12 6.05
N ASP A 97 18.11 3.31 6.14
CA ASP A 97 19.06 2.97 5.07
C ASP A 97 19.09 1.45 4.81
N ARG A 98 19.11 0.65 5.88
CA ARG A 98 19.00 -0.82 5.77
C ARG A 98 17.69 -1.25 5.14
N GLY A 99 16.57 -0.65 5.55
CA GLY A 99 15.25 -0.94 4.98
C GLY A 99 15.17 -0.60 3.49
N ARG A 100 15.69 0.56 3.09
CA ARG A 100 15.78 0.98 1.68
C ARG A 100 16.66 0.04 0.85
N ALA A 101 17.81 -0.37 1.37
CA ALA A 101 18.70 -1.31 0.69
C ALA A 101 18.04 -2.69 0.50
N ALA A 102 17.34 -3.19 1.53
CA ALA A 102 16.60 -4.44 1.46
C ALA A 102 15.44 -4.36 0.43
N ASP A 103 14.69 -3.25 0.42
CA ASP A 103 13.62 -3.04 -0.55
C ASP A 103 14.13 -2.97 -1.99
N ALA A 104 15.21 -2.21 -2.22
CA ALA A 104 15.84 -2.10 -3.53
C ALA A 104 16.32 -3.47 -4.06
N LEU A 105 16.95 -4.28 -3.21
CA LEU A 105 17.36 -5.64 -3.56
C LEU A 105 16.15 -6.52 -3.90
N ARG A 106 15.10 -6.47 -3.06
CA ARG A 106 13.86 -7.23 -3.22
C ARG A 106 13.17 -6.93 -4.56
N LYS A 107 13.13 -5.64 -4.95
CA LYS A 107 12.53 -5.16 -6.21
C LYS A 107 13.36 -5.53 -7.45
N ARG A 108 14.70 -5.46 -7.38
CA ARG A 108 15.57 -5.92 -8.49
C ARG A 108 15.32 -7.38 -8.86
N LEU A 109 15.17 -8.25 -7.86
CA LEU A 109 14.88 -9.67 -8.07
C LEU A 109 13.48 -9.93 -8.69
N GLN A 110 12.60 -8.93 -8.77
CA GLN A 110 11.26 -9.07 -9.34
C GLN A 110 11.25 -8.83 -10.85
N GLN A 111 12.08 -7.90 -11.33
CA GLN A 111 12.22 -7.60 -12.76
C GLN A 111 12.78 -8.78 -13.57
N THR A 112 13.47 -9.73 -12.92
CA THR A 112 14.04 -10.92 -13.56
C THR A 112 13.07 -12.11 -13.71
N ARG A 113 11.82 -12.01 -13.24
CA ARG A 113 10.77 -13.04 -13.46
C ARG A 113 9.51 -12.36 -14.01
N THR A 114 9.51 -12.04 -15.29
CA THR A 114 8.29 -11.68 -16.04
C THR A 114 7.35 -12.90 -16.06
N PRO A 115 6.03 -12.74 -15.83
CA PRO A 115 5.08 -13.83 -15.98
C PRO A 115 5.07 -14.35 -17.41
N LEU A 116 4.91 -15.67 -17.58
CA LEU A 116 4.52 -16.28 -18.85
C LEU A 116 3.26 -15.55 -19.34
N SER A 117 3.36 -14.88 -20.49
CA SER A 117 2.20 -14.42 -21.26
C SER A 117 1.39 -15.66 -21.64
N GLY A 118 0.35 -15.95 -20.86
CA GLY A 118 -0.67 -16.91 -21.22
C GLY A 118 -1.58 -16.27 -22.27
N ASP A 119 -1.44 -16.70 -23.52
CA ASP A 119 -2.39 -16.39 -24.57
C ASP A 119 -3.81 -16.77 -24.08
N ALA A 120 -4.68 -15.77 -24.08
CA ALA A 120 -6.08 -15.94 -23.71
C ALA A 120 -6.76 -16.90 -24.70
N LEU A 121 -7.27 -18.01 -24.18
CA LEU A 121 -8.26 -18.84 -24.87
C LEU A 121 -9.46 -17.97 -25.24
N SER A 122 -9.71 -17.83 -26.54
CA SER A 122 -10.87 -17.15 -27.11
C SER A 122 -12.18 -17.81 -26.64
N PRO A 123 -13.23 -17.05 -26.27
CA PRO A 123 -14.51 -17.62 -25.87
C PRO A 123 -15.20 -18.28 -27.08
N ARG A 124 -15.49 -19.58 -26.96
CA ARG A 124 -16.41 -20.27 -27.88
C ARG A 124 -17.83 -19.81 -27.54
N THR A 125 -18.54 -19.25 -28.51
CA THR A 125 -19.97 -18.97 -28.41
C THR A 125 -20.74 -20.30 -28.34
N PRO A 126 -21.59 -20.55 -27.33
CA PRO A 126 -22.50 -21.70 -27.33
C PRO A 126 -23.74 -21.45 -28.22
N PRO A 127 -24.43 -22.53 -28.65
CA PRO A 127 -25.49 -22.49 -29.67
C PRO A 127 -26.78 -21.83 -29.22
#